data_AF-A0ABD7XXH0-F1
#
_entry.id   AF-A0ABD7XXH0-F1
#
_cell.length_a   1.000
_cell.length_b   1.000
_cell.length_c   1.000
_cell.angle_alpha   90.00
_cell.angle_beta   90.00
_cell.angle_gamma   90.00
#
_symmetry.space_group_name_H-M   'P 1'
#
loop_
_entity.id
_entity.type
_entity.pdbx_description
1 polymer ?
#
loop_
_entity_poly.entity_id
_entity_poly.type
_entity_poly.pdbx_seq_one_letter_code
_entity_poly.pdbx_strand_id
1 'polypeptide(L)'
;MLNWSKHAPSDVVSYAVSYRNAAHCLIADYERRGVGDIDYGACPVIFLFRHAIELYLKAMVYRLARLSADDQELRWVLPRLWREHSLMKLLRMAQPVLTAMRDRLPLALRVIDEDELQFLSDLDRVDPGSYSFRYPVASTGGAALKGILMMRISASVISDFG
;
A
#
# COMPACT_ATOMS: atom_id res chain seq x y z
N MET A 1 12.85 16.46 -3.90
CA MET A 1 12.52 15.08 -4.31
C MET A 1 13.85 14.40 -4.67
N LEU A 2 14.23 13.32 -4.00
CA LEU A 2 15.45 12.57 -4.34
C LEU A 2 15.11 11.68 -5.55
N ASN A 3 15.61 12.03 -6.73
CA ASN A 3 15.42 11.26 -7.97
C ASN A 3 16.77 10.67 -8.37
N TRP A 4 17.11 9.51 -7.81
CA TRP A 4 18.45 8.91 -7.96
C TRP A 4 18.70 8.35 -9.36
N SER A 5 17.63 8.09 -10.13
CA SER A 5 17.71 7.84 -11.56
C SER A 5 17.02 8.96 -12.35
N LYS A 6 17.33 9.08 -13.64
CA LYS A 6 16.61 10.01 -14.55
C LYS A 6 15.18 9.54 -14.86
N HIS A 7 14.72 8.42 -14.31
CA HIS A 7 13.46 7.76 -14.65
C HIS A 7 12.61 7.52 -13.39
N ALA A 8 12.20 8.59 -12.71
CA ALA A 8 11.44 8.53 -11.46
C ALA A 8 10.24 7.54 -11.47
N PRO A 9 9.45 7.42 -12.56
CA PRO A 9 8.34 6.47 -12.60
C PRO A 9 8.76 5.00 -12.71
N SER A 10 9.95 4.69 -13.26
CA SER A 10 10.43 3.29 -13.36
C SER A 10 10.92 2.75 -12.03
N ASP A 11 11.35 3.63 -11.12
CA ASP A 11 11.91 3.25 -9.83
C ASP A 11 10.84 2.99 -8.77
N VAL A 12 9.56 3.24 -9.08
CA VAL A 12 8.42 3.12 -8.16
C VAL A 12 8.34 1.72 -7.54
N VAL A 13 8.62 0.68 -8.33
CA VAL A 13 8.67 -0.70 -7.83
C VAL A 13 9.82 -0.88 -6.84
N SER A 14 11.01 -0.32 -7.11
CA SER A 14 12.14 -0.39 -6.18
C SER A 14 11.86 0.34 -4.86
N TYR A 15 11.14 1.46 -4.93
CA TYR A 15 10.65 2.14 -3.72
C TYR A 15 9.65 1.26 -2.96
N ALA A 16 8.67 0.67 -3.64
CA ALA A 16 7.71 -0.25 -3.03
C ALA A 16 8.38 -1.41 -2.30
N VAL A 17 9.37 -2.05 -2.94
CA VAL A 17 10.19 -3.12 -2.35
C VAL A 17 10.94 -2.62 -1.12
N SER A 18 11.54 -1.42 -1.20
CA SER A 18 12.29 -0.84 -0.08
C SER A 18 11.40 -0.58 1.14
N TYR A 19 10.19 -0.04 0.94
CA TYR A 19 9.23 0.17 2.02
C TYR A 19 8.76 -1.15 2.64
N ARG A 20 8.43 -2.15 1.83
CA ARG A 20 8.06 -3.49 2.30
C ARG A 20 9.19 -4.12 3.13
N ASN A 21 10.43 -4.08 2.63
CA ASN A 21 11.57 -4.66 3.33
C ASN A 21 11.85 -3.94 4.65
N ALA A 22 11.74 -2.61 4.67
CA ALA A 22 11.86 -1.83 5.91
C ALA A 22 10.80 -2.23 6.95
N ALA A 23 9.55 -2.48 6.51
CA ALA A 23 8.49 -2.96 7.39
C ALA A 23 8.84 -4.32 8.02
N HIS A 24 9.31 -5.28 7.22
CA HIS A 24 9.75 -6.59 7.71
C HIS A 24 10.92 -6.49 8.69
N CYS A 25 11.92 -5.66 8.40
CA CYS A 25 13.04 -5.45 9.32
C CYS A 25 12.58 -4.89 10.67
N LEU A 26 11.58 -3.99 10.67
CA LEU A 26 11.05 -3.40 11.88
C LEU A 26 10.25 -4.40 12.71
N ILE A 27 9.46 -5.27 12.07
CA ILE A 27 8.78 -6.38 12.74
C ILE A 27 9.80 -7.30 13.43
N ALA A 28 10.79 -7.79 12.69
CA ALA A 28 11.81 -8.69 13.23
C ALA A 28 12.61 -8.06 14.39
N ASP A 29 12.81 -6.73 14.36
CA ASP A 29 13.44 -6.02 15.46
C ASP A 29 12.53 -5.95 16.71
N TYR A 30 11.23 -5.70 16.55
CA TYR A 30 10.27 -5.70 17.66
C TYR A 30 10.12 -7.07 18.31
N GLU A 31 10.04 -8.13 17.51
CA GLU A 31 9.99 -9.52 17.98
C GLU A 31 11.21 -9.87 18.82
N ARG A 32 12.43 -9.54 18.33
CA ARG A 32 13.67 -9.79 19.06
C ARG A 32 13.74 -9.05 20.40
N ARG A 33 13.10 -7.88 20.50
CA ARG A 33 13.10 -7.08 21.73
C ARG A 33 12.01 -7.51 22.72
N GLY A 34 11.13 -8.43 22.34
CA GLY A 34 10.01 -8.87 23.18
C GLY A 34 9.02 -7.73 23.48
N VAL A 35 8.89 -6.76 22.57
CA VAL A 35 7.94 -5.65 22.73
C VAL A 35 6.53 -6.19 22.48
N GLY A 36 5.88 -6.62 23.58
CA GLY A 36 4.54 -7.23 23.55
C GLY A 36 3.38 -6.23 23.41
N ASP A 37 3.59 -4.95 23.72
CA ASP A 37 2.53 -3.93 23.64
C ASP A 37 2.65 -3.09 22.36
N ILE A 38 1.71 -3.38 21.46
CA ILE A 38 1.48 -2.76 20.17
C ILE A 38 0.76 -1.41 20.39
N ASP A 39 1.44 -0.42 21.00
CA ASP A 39 0.81 0.89 21.25
C ASP A 39 1.05 1.88 20.10
N TYR A 40 2.31 2.24 19.83
CA TYR A 40 2.68 3.20 18.78
C TYR A 40 3.65 2.64 17.74
N GLY A 41 4.41 1.60 18.07
CA GLY A 41 5.42 1.02 17.19
C GLY A 41 4.84 0.39 15.92
N ALA A 42 3.59 -0.08 15.97
CA ALA A 42 2.92 -0.71 14.84
C ALA A 42 2.44 0.29 13.78
N CYS A 43 2.15 1.53 14.14
CA CYS A 43 1.70 2.55 13.19
C CYS A 43 2.72 2.76 12.04
N PRO A 44 4.03 2.94 12.32
CA PRO A 44 5.05 2.94 11.28
C PRO A 44 5.07 1.67 10.41
N VAL A 45 4.96 0.48 11.01
CA VAL A 45 4.97 -0.80 10.26
C VAL A 45 3.79 -0.85 9.28
N ILE A 46 2.59 -0.56 9.75
CA ILE A 46 1.37 -0.57 8.94
C ILE A 46 1.47 0.49 7.83
N PHE A 47 1.96 1.69 8.15
CA PHE A 47 2.20 2.73 7.15
C PHE A 47 3.14 2.27 6.03
N LEU A 48 4.26 1.61 6.38
CA LEU A 48 5.24 1.13 5.41
C LEU A 48 4.64 0.07 4.47
N PHE A 49 3.89 -0.90 5.01
CA PHE A 49 3.18 -1.89 4.17
C PHE A 49 2.12 -1.25 3.29
N ARG A 50 1.25 -0.41 3.88
CA ARG A 50 0.19 0.31 3.16
C ARG A 50 0.77 1.13 2.01
N HIS A 51 1.89 1.82 2.25
CA HIS A 51 2.55 2.62 1.23
C HIS A 51 3.21 1.76 0.15
N ALA A 52 3.83 0.63 0.51
CA ALA A 52 4.35 -0.32 -0.47
C ALA A 52 3.25 -0.84 -1.41
N ILE A 53 2.08 -1.22 -0.86
CA ILE A 53 0.92 -1.66 -1.64
C ILE A 53 0.46 -0.55 -2.61
N GLU A 54 0.32 0.69 -2.12
CA GLU A 54 -0.04 1.83 -2.97
C GLU A 54 0.93 1.99 -4.15
N LEU A 55 2.23 1.90 -3.90
CA LEU A 55 3.26 2.04 -4.95
C LEU A 55 3.24 0.89 -5.96
N TYR A 56 3.01 -0.35 -5.52
CA TYR A 56 2.84 -1.48 -6.44
C TYR A 56 1.64 -1.29 -7.36
N LEU A 57 0.48 -0.89 -6.80
CA LEU A 57 -0.72 -0.62 -7.59
C LEU A 57 -0.49 0.55 -8.56
N LYS A 58 0.12 1.65 -8.09
CA LYS A 58 0.48 2.78 -8.96
C LYS A 58 1.43 2.36 -10.09
N ALA A 59 2.40 1.49 -9.83
CA ALA A 59 3.29 0.99 -10.86
C ALA A 59 2.55 0.16 -11.92
N MET A 60 1.59 -0.69 -11.51
CA MET A 60 0.75 -1.45 -12.44
C MET A 60 -0.07 -0.52 -13.33
N VAL A 61 -0.77 0.43 -12.73
CA VAL A 61 -1.62 1.40 -13.46
C VAL A 61 -0.78 2.30 -14.37
N TYR A 62 0.38 2.74 -13.91
CA TYR A 62 1.32 3.54 -14.71
C TYR A 62 1.77 2.79 -15.97
N ARG A 63 2.17 1.52 -15.82
CA ARG A 63 2.58 0.68 -16.95
C ARG A 63 1.43 0.46 -17.92
N LEU A 64 0.22 0.21 -17.42
CA LEU A 64 -0.97 0.08 -18.27
C LEU A 64 -1.21 1.36 -19.08
N ALA A 65 -1.25 2.52 -18.41
CA ALA A 65 -1.47 3.81 -19.07
C ALA A 65 -0.42 4.08 -20.15
N ARG A 66 0.85 3.76 -19.88
CA ARG A 66 1.94 3.94 -20.85
C ARG A 66 1.83 3.08 -22.10
N LEU A 67 1.16 1.93 -22.01
CA LEU A 67 0.93 1.00 -23.11
C LEU A 67 -0.36 1.31 -23.89
N SER A 68 -1.35 1.94 -23.24
CA SER A 68 -2.70 2.11 -23.80
C SER A 68 -3.08 3.54 -24.20
N ALA A 69 -2.40 4.56 -23.65
CA ALA A 69 -2.76 5.97 -23.82
C ALA A 69 -1.70 6.73 -24.64
N ASP A 70 -2.14 7.74 -25.37
CA ASP A 70 -1.23 8.64 -26.08
C ASP A 70 -0.55 9.65 -25.12
N ASP A 71 0.45 10.37 -25.62
CA ASP A 71 1.21 11.32 -24.81
C ASP A 71 0.38 12.50 -24.31
N GLN A 72 -0.72 12.86 -24.97
CA GLN A 72 -1.61 13.94 -24.54
C GLN A 72 -2.49 13.45 -23.39
N GLU A 73 -3.08 12.26 -23.49
CA GLU A 73 -3.85 11.62 -22.44
C GLU A 73 -3.01 11.39 -21.17
N LEU A 74 -1.77 10.92 -21.33
CA LEU A 74 -0.85 10.70 -20.22
C LEU A 74 -0.58 11.97 -19.40
N ARG A 75 -0.52 13.14 -20.02
CA ARG A 75 -0.34 14.42 -19.31
C ARG A 75 -1.47 14.71 -18.32
N TRP A 76 -2.68 14.20 -18.58
CA TRP A 76 -3.84 14.38 -17.72
C TRP A 76 -4.01 13.26 -16.70
N VAL A 77 -3.72 12.02 -17.09
CA VAL A 77 -3.92 10.83 -16.25
C VAL A 77 -2.83 10.70 -15.19
N LEU A 78 -1.56 10.90 -15.56
CA LEU A 78 -0.43 10.66 -14.65
C LEU A 78 -0.47 11.53 -13.38
N PRO A 79 -0.74 12.85 -13.44
CA PRO A 79 -0.83 13.65 -12.22
C PRO A 79 -1.97 13.20 -11.29
N ARG A 80 -3.05 12.65 -11.83
CA ARG A 80 -4.17 12.11 -11.04
C ARG A 80 -3.79 10.80 -10.37
N LEU A 81 -3.14 9.89 -11.11
CA LEU A 81 -2.61 8.64 -10.58
C LEU A 81 -1.70 8.88 -9.37
N TRP A 82 -0.74 9.80 -9.47
CA TRP A 82 0.22 10.04 -8.40
C TRP A 82 -0.40 10.66 -7.14
N ARG A 83 -1.52 11.38 -7.27
CA ARG A 83 -2.29 11.98 -6.16
C ARG A 83 -3.38 11.08 -5.59
N GLU A 84 -3.69 9.96 -6.24
CA GLU A 84 -4.66 9.01 -5.71
C GLU A 84 -4.02 8.18 -4.60
N HIS A 85 -4.75 8.01 -3.49
CA HIS A 85 -4.28 7.28 -2.32
C HIS A 85 -5.24 6.17 -1.90
N SER A 86 -6.45 6.12 -2.45
CA SER A 86 -7.37 5.03 -2.16
C SER A 86 -6.85 3.74 -2.77
N LEU A 87 -6.53 2.76 -1.90
CA LEU A 87 -6.09 1.44 -2.31
C LEU A 87 -7.17 0.75 -3.14
N MET A 88 -8.46 0.90 -2.77
CA MET A 88 -9.56 0.27 -3.49
C MET A 88 -9.76 0.88 -4.88
N LYS A 89 -9.56 2.19 -5.05
CA LYS A 89 -9.58 2.80 -6.38
C LYS A 89 -8.40 2.34 -7.23
N LEU A 90 -7.19 2.34 -6.66
CA LEU A 90 -5.99 1.89 -7.37
C LEU A 90 -6.07 0.42 -7.75
N LEU A 91 -6.62 -0.44 -6.89
CA LEU A 91 -6.87 -1.85 -7.18
C LEU A 91 -7.83 -2.02 -8.35
N ARG A 92 -8.95 -1.29 -8.37
CA ARG A 92 -9.88 -1.30 -9.52
C ARG A 92 -9.22 -0.83 -10.82
N MET A 93 -8.36 0.19 -10.75
CA MET A 93 -7.60 0.66 -11.91
C MET A 93 -6.55 -0.37 -12.38
N ALA A 94 -5.99 -1.16 -11.45
CA ALA A 94 -5.02 -2.21 -11.74
C ALA A 94 -5.66 -3.53 -12.20
N GLN A 95 -6.97 -3.71 -12.01
CA GLN A 95 -7.70 -4.94 -12.33
C GLN A 95 -7.47 -5.46 -13.77
N PRO A 96 -7.39 -4.61 -14.82
CA PRO A 96 -7.06 -5.09 -16.16
C PRO A 96 -5.68 -5.75 -16.24
N VAL A 97 -4.68 -5.19 -15.56
CA VAL A 97 -3.32 -5.75 -15.49
C VAL A 97 -3.33 -7.08 -14.74
N LEU A 98 -3.97 -7.12 -13.56
CA LEU A 98 -4.08 -8.33 -12.75
C LEU A 98 -4.77 -9.46 -13.50
N THR A 99 -5.83 -9.14 -14.26
CA THR A 99 -6.57 -10.10 -15.08
C THR A 99 -5.70 -10.62 -16.23
N ALA A 100 -5.00 -9.73 -16.94
CA ALA A 100 -4.12 -10.10 -18.04
C ALA A 100 -2.88 -10.91 -17.60
N MET A 101 -2.42 -10.71 -16.36
CA MET A 101 -1.27 -11.42 -15.81
C MET A 101 -1.65 -12.69 -15.04
N ARG A 102 -2.94 -12.93 -14.78
CA ARG A 102 -3.42 -14.02 -13.91
C ARG A 102 -2.76 -15.36 -14.21
N ASP A 103 -2.75 -15.79 -15.47
CA ASP A 103 -2.23 -17.12 -15.83
C ASP A 103 -0.70 -17.21 -15.75
N ARG A 104 -0.01 -16.06 -15.71
CA ARG A 104 1.44 -15.97 -15.55
C ARG A 104 1.89 -15.93 -14.09
N LEU A 105 0.95 -15.73 -13.15
CA LEU A 105 1.25 -15.73 -11.73
C LEU A 105 1.25 -17.17 -11.18
N PRO A 106 2.05 -17.46 -10.13
CA PRO A 106 1.91 -18.66 -9.33
C PRO A 106 0.46 -18.83 -8.86
N LEU A 107 -0.03 -20.07 -8.75
CA LEU A 107 -1.44 -20.35 -8.41
C LEU A 107 -1.92 -19.59 -7.16
N ALA A 108 -1.07 -19.54 -6.13
CA ALA A 108 -1.32 -18.83 -4.87
C ALA A 108 -1.48 -17.30 -5.02
N LEU A 109 -1.07 -16.70 -6.15
CA LEU A 109 -1.16 -15.27 -6.41
C LEU A 109 -2.17 -14.94 -7.52
N ARG A 110 -2.90 -15.95 -8.05
CA ARG A 110 -3.87 -15.75 -9.15
C ARG A 110 -5.20 -15.17 -8.67
N VAL A 111 -5.50 -15.36 -7.41
CA VAL A 111 -6.75 -14.96 -6.77
C VAL A 111 -6.37 -14.09 -5.59
N ILE A 112 -6.93 -12.89 -5.55
CA ILE A 112 -7.04 -12.15 -4.31
C ILE A 112 -8.30 -12.70 -3.66
N ASP A 113 -8.17 -13.39 -2.54
CA ASP A 113 -9.33 -13.98 -1.87
C ASP A 113 -10.17 -12.91 -1.14
N GLU A 114 -11.30 -13.34 -0.58
CA GLU A 114 -12.21 -12.43 0.12
C GLU A 114 -11.56 -11.80 1.36
N ASP A 115 -10.65 -12.52 2.03
CA ASP A 115 -9.97 -12.05 3.23
C ASP A 115 -8.92 -10.99 2.89
N GLU A 116 -8.11 -11.21 1.86
CA GLU A 116 -7.15 -10.22 1.35
C GLU A 116 -7.86 -8.96 0.83
N LEU A 117 -8.98 -9.13 0.12
CA LEU A 117 -9.78 -8.00 -0.37
C LEU A 117 -10.41 -7.23 0.79
N GLN A 118 -10.93 -7.94 1.80
CA GLN A 118 -11.50 -7.34 3.00
C GLN A 118 -10.43 -6.60 3.81
N PHE A 119 -9.23 -7.16 3.93
CA PHE A 119 -8.08 -6.51 4.56
C PHE A 119 -7.71 -5.20 3.85
N LEU A 120 -7.58 -5.21 2.52
CA LEU A 120 -7.30 -4.00 1.75
C LEU A 120 -8.41 -2.96 1.90
N SER A 121 -9.67 -3.39 1.90
CA SER A 121 -10.83 -2.53 2.10
C SER A 121 -10.83 -1.88 3.49
N ASP A 122 -10.55 -2.66 4.54
CA ASP A 122 -10.44 -2.13 5.90
C ASP A 122 -9.26 -1.17 6.04
N LEU A 123 -8.10 -1.51 5.48
CA LEU A 123 -6.92 -0.64 5.47
C LEU A 123 -7.19 0.68 4.75
N ASP A 124 -7.88 0.65 3.61
CA ASP A 124 -8.28 1.85 2.86
C ASP A 124 -9.30 2.70 3.62
N ARG A 125 -10.23 2.06 4.33
CA ARG A 125 -11.23 2.74 5.16
C ARG A 125 -10.61 3.41 6.38
N VAL A 126 -9.58 2.80 6.96
CA VAL A 126 -8.85 3.33 8.12
C VAL A 126 -7.91 4.47 7.71
N ASP A 127 -7.28 4.35 6.54
CA ASP A 127 -6.27 5.29 6.07
C ASP A 127 -6.47 5.72 4.60
N PRO A 128 -7.63 6.34 4.27
CA PRO A 128 -8.00 6.66 2.88
C PRO A 128 -7.06 7.70 2.24
N GLY A 129 -6.34 8.46 3.07
CA GLY A 129 -5.43 9.51 2.64
C GLY A 129 -3.95 9.17 2.82
N SER A 130 -3.60 8.01 3.36
CA SER A 130 -2.22 7.69 3.78
C SER A 130 -1.71 8.49 4.99
N TYR A 131 -2.54 9.07 5.85
CA TYR A 131 -2.15 9.95 6.96
C TYR A 131 -2.40 9.34 8.36
N SER A 132 -3.35 8.42 8.51
CA SER A 132 -3.90 8.00 9.82
C SER A 132 -2.85 7.31 10.71
N PHE A 133 -1.87 6.65 10.11
CA PHE A 133 -0.78 6.00 10.84
C PHE A 133 0.46 6.89 11.06
N ARG A 134 0.46 8.11 10.50
CA ARG A 134 1.56 9.08 10.63
C ARG A 134 1.29 10.14 11.68
N TYR A 135 0.03 10.41 11.95
CA TYR A 135 -0.39 11.47 12.87
C TYR A 135 -1.43 10.93 13.85
N PRO A 136 -1.32 11.22 15.16
CA PRO A 136 -2.33 10.83 16.12
C PRO A 136 -3.64 11.63 15.98
N VAL A 137 -3.60 12.73 15.22
CA VAL A 137 -4.71 13.67 15.03
C VAL A 137 -5.07 13.73 13.54
N ALA A 138 -6.35 13.61 13.23
CA ALA A 138 -6.90 13.78 11.88
C ALA A 138 -6.85 15.25 11.45
N SER A 139 -6.97 15.52 10.15
CA SER A 139 -7.04 16.89 9.61
C SER A 139 -8.22 17.72 10.14
N THR A 140 -9.23 17.06 10.72
CA THR A 140 -10.40 17.68 11.36
C THR A 140 -10.20 17.96 12.86
N GLY A 141 -9.04 17.61 13.44
CA GLY A 141 -8.72 17.80 14.86
C GLY A 141 -9.17 16.66 15.79
N GLY A 142 -9.88 15.65 15.27
CA GLY A 142 -10.25 14.44 16.03
C GLY A 142 -9.15 13.37 16.05
N ALA A 143 -9.39 12.26 16.76
CA ALA A 143 -8.46 11.12 16.75
C ALA A 143 -8.35 10.50 15.35
N ALA A 144 -7.12 10.22 14.91
CA ALA A 144 -6.87 9.63 13.58
C ALA A 144 -7.33 8.17 13.46
N LEU A 145 -7.29 7.42 14.57
CA LEU A 145 -7.68 6.01 14.64
C LEU A 145 -8.66 5.78 15.79
N LYS A 146 -9.68 4.94 15.56
CA LYS A 146 -10.56 4.41 16.62
C LYS A 146 -10.03 3.04 17.05
N GLY A 147 -9.84 2.82 18.36
CA GLY A 147 -9.08 1.67 18.90
C GLY A 147 -9.48 0.28 18.41
N ILE A 148 -10.77 0.01 18.19
CA ILE A 148 -11.27 -1.29 17.68
C ILE A 148 -10.77 -1.59 16.26
N LEU A 149 -10.62 -0.56 15.42
CA LEU A 149 -10.14 -0.71 14.05
C LEU A 149 -8.64 -1.02 14.00
N MET A 150 -7.88 -0.40 14.89
CA MET A 150 -6.43 -0.61 15.00
C MET A 150 -6.10 -2.05 15.43
N MET A 151 -6.86 -2.59 16.38
CA MET A 151 -6.68 -3.95 16.89
C MET A 151 -6.95 -5.04 15.82
N ARG A 152 -7.91 -4.81 14.90
CA ARG A 152 -8.20 -5.76 13.80
C ARG A 152 -7.07 -5.76 12.76
N ILE A 153 -6.55 -4.58 12.39
CA ILE A 153 -5.46 -4.48 11.41
C ILE A 153 -4.16 -5.04 11.99
N SER A 154 -3.83 -4.73 13.24
CA SER A 154 -2.62 -5.26 13.87
C SER A 154 -2.66 -6.78 13.98
N ALA A 155 -3.82 -7.38 14.28
CA ALA A 155 -3.97 -8.83 14.33
C ALA A 155 -3.73 -9.51 12.97
N SER A 156 -4.30 -8.99 11.88
CA SER A 156 -4.09 -9.53 10.52
C SER A 156 -2.64 -9.39 10.04
N VAL A 157 -2.01 -8.24 10.31
CA VAL A 157 -0.58 -8.03 9.98
C VAL A 157 0.35 -8.94 10.79
N ILE A 158 -0.10 -9.48 11.92
CA ILE A 158 0.68 -10.43 12.71
C ILE A 158 0.40 -11.87 12.29
N SER A 159 -0.84 -12.22 11.96
CA SER A 159 -1.20 -13.58 11.53
C SER A 159 -0.64 -13.96 10.16
N ASP A 160 -0.55 -13.01 9.23
CA ASP A 160 -0.18 -13.29 7.84
C ASP A 160 1.34 -13.36 7.63
N PHE A 161 2.12 -13.05 8.66
CA PHE A 161 3.59 -12.95 8.59
C PHE A 161 4.32 -13.75 9.67
N GLY A 162 3.61 -14.53 10.49
CA GLY A 162 4.14 -15.53 11.42
C GLY A 162 4.30 -16.92 10.82
#